data_AF-A0A1B0D7Q1-F1
#
_entry.id   AF-A0A1B0D7Q1-F1
#
_cell.length_a   1.000
_cell.length_b   1.000
_cell.length_c   1.000
_cell.angle_alpha   90.00
_cell.angle_beta   90.00
_cell.angle_gamma   90.00
#
_symmetry.space_group_name_H-M   'P 1'
#
loop_
_entity.id
_entity.type
_entity.pdbx_description
1 polymer ?
#
loop_
_entity_poly.entity_id
_entity_poly.type
_entity_poly.pdbx_seq_one_letter_code
_entity_poly.pdbx_strand_id
1 'polypeptide(L)'
;TLIGVYLPCIQNIFGVILFIRLTWVVGTAGAIFGFLIVLTCCCVTMLTAISMSAIATNGVVPAGGSYFMISRSLGPEFGGAVGMLFYTGTTLAAAMYIVGAVEIVLPKFNYMELKMFLNDSQDIFQR
;
A
#
# COMPACT_ATOMS: atom_id res chain seq x y z
N THR A 1 5.16 -4.81 21.24
CA THR A 1 5.94 -4.79 19.99
C THR A 1 5.26 -5.58 18.88
N LEU A 2 4.96 -6.87 19.05
CA LEU A 2 4.36 -7.69 17.99
C LEU A 2 2.93 -7.29 17.61
N ILE A 3 1.98 -7.36 18.56
CA ILE A 3 0.55 -7.11 18.29
C ILE A 3 0.25 -5.61 18.08
N GLY A 4 0.97 -4.74 18.79
CA GLY A 4 0.69 -3.30 18.79
C GLY A 4 1.39 -2.49 17.69
N VAL A 5 2.46 -3.00 17.06
CA VAL A 5 3.24 -2.24 16.06
C VAL A 5 3.57 -3.09 14.84
N TYR A 6 4.18 -4.26 15.02
CA TYR A 6 4.65 -5.10 13.91
C TYR A 6 3.51 -5.57 12.99
N LEU A 7 2.44 -6.15 13.56
CA LEU A 7 1.29 -6.62 12.78
C LEU A 7 0.56 -5.48 12.03
N PRO A 8 0.22 -4.34 12.67
CA PRO A 8 -0.35 -3.19 11.97
C PRO A 8 0.56 -2.59 10.89
N CYS A 9 1.88 -2.55 11.11
CA CYS A 9 2.83 -2.02 10.13
C CYS A 9 2.90 -2.91 8.89
N ILE A 10 3.00 -4.23 9.07
CA ILE A 10 3.04 -5.16 7.94
C ILE A 10 1.74 -5.11 7.13
N GLN A 11 0.60 -5.02 7.81
CA GLN A 11 -0.70 -4.92 7.14
C GLN A 11 -0.85 -3.64 6.31
N ASN A 12 -0.26 -2.52 6.73
CA ASN A 12 -0.27 -1.27 5.95
C ASN A 12 0.72 -1.28 4.77
N ILE A 13 1.79 -2.06 4.83
CA ILE A 13 2.79 -2.15 3.75
C ILE A 13 2.31 -3.10 2.64
N PHE A 14 1.73 -4.24 3.02
CA PHE A 14 1.19 -5.17 2.04
C PHE A 14 -0.08 -4.62 1.41
N GLY A 15 -0.02 -4.34 0.10
CA GLY A 15 -1.14 -3.73 -0.62
C GLY A 15 -1.24 -4.17 -2.09
N VAL A 16 -2.15 -3.54 -2.81
CA VAL A 16 -2.56 -3.92 -4.17
C VAL A 16 -1.42 -3.91 -5.20
N ILE A 17 -0.40 -3.08 -4.96
CA ILE A 17 0.76 -2.90 -5.84
C ILE A 17 1.57 -4.18 -5.96
N LEU A 18 1.71 -4.92 -4.86
CA LEU A 18 2.49 -6.17 -4.81
C LEU A 18 1.84 -7.24 -5.71
N PHE A 19 0.52 -7.32 -5.74
CA PHE A 19 -0.20 -8.36 -6.48
C PHE A 19 -0.43 -8.03 -7.96
N ILE A 20 -0.79 -6.79 -8.29
CA ILE A 20 -1.17 -6.43 -9.68
C ILE A 20 0.01 -5.84 -10.45
N ARG A 21 0.83 -5.01 -9.82
CA ARG A 21 1.82 -4.18 -10.54
C ARG A 21 3.21 -4.78 -10.56
N LEU A 22 3.60 -5.57 -9.55
CA LEU A 22 4.94 -6.16 -9.47
C LEU A 22 5.25 -7.09 -10.65
N THR A 23 4.28 -7.90 -11.08
CA THR A 23 4.42 -8.80 -12.23
C THR A 23 4.66 -8.04 -13.53
N TRP A 24 3.95 -6.92 -13.73
CA TRP A 24 4.13 -6.06 -14.91
C TRP A 24 5.47 -5.31 -14.88
N VAL A 25 5.90 -4.81 -13.71
CA VAL A 25 7.19 -4.12 -13.55
C VAL A 25 8.35 -5.07 -13.84
N VAL A 26 8.33 -6.29 -13.29
CA VAL A 26 9.38 -7.29 -13.55
C VAL A 26 9.33 -7.77 -15.01
N GLY A 27 8.13 -7.88 -15.60
CA GLY A 27 7.95 -8.27 -17.00
C GLY A 27 8.45 -7.24 -18.02
N THR A 28 8.43 -5.95 -17.68
CA THR A 28 8.85 -4.85 -18.57
C THR A 28 10.31 -4.43 -18.35
N ALA A 29 10.76 -4.31 -17.10
CA ALA A 29 12.14 -3.91 -16.77
C ALA A 29 13.12 -5.09 -16.76
N GLY A 30 12.63 -6.32 -16.65
CA GLY A 30 13.45 -7.53 -16.45
C GLY A 30 13.83 -7.75 -14.99
N ALA A 31 14.31 -8.95 -14.67
CA ALA A 31 14.55 -9.39 -13.30
C ALA A 31 15.63 -8.57 -12.56
N ILE A 32 16.72 -8.20 -13.23
CA ILE A 32 17.85 -7.49 -12.61
C ILE A 32 17.43 -6.05 -12.26
N PHE A 33 16.86 -5.31 -13.21
CA PHE A 33 16.41 -3.94 -12.98
C PHE A 33 15.22 -3.89 -12.02
N GLY A 34 14.28 -4.84 -12.11
CA GLY A 34 13.19 -4.98 -11.14
C GLY A 34 13.71 -5.17 -9.71
N PHE A 35 14.75 -6.00 -9.52
CA PHE A 35 15.37 -6.19 -8.21
C PHE A 35 16.05 -4.91 -7.70
N LEU A 36 16.76 -4.17 -8.56
CA LEU A 36 17.38 -2.90 -8.18
C LEU A 36 16.34 -1.85 -7.74
N ILE A 37 15.21 -1.74 -8.43
CA ILE A 37 14.13 -0.81 -8.06
C ILE A 37 13.59 -1.13 -6.65
N VAL A 38 13.31 -2.40 -6.37
CA VAL A 38 12.83 -2.84 -5.05
C VAL A 38 13.88 -2.58 -3.97
N LEU A 39 15.16 -2.85 -4.27
CA LEU A 39 16.26 -2.61 -3.35
C LEU A 39 16.39 -1.13 -2.99
N THR A 40 16.38 -0.23 -3.99
CA THR A 40 16.43 1.22 -3.74
C THR A 40 15.23 1.70 -2.91
N CYS A 41 14.02 1.23 -3.20
CA CYS A 41 12.83 1.58 -2.42
C CYS A 41 12.92 1.10 -0.95
N CYS A 42 13.42 -0.12 -0.75
CA CYS A 42 13.67 -0.67 0.58
C CYS A 42 14.71 0.15 1.36
N CYS A 43 15.82 0.54 0.70
CA CYS A 43 16.85 1.38 1.30
C CYS A 43 16.29 2.74 1.77
N VAL A 44 15.51 3.42 0.92
CA VAL A 44 14.88 4.71 1.28
C VAL A 44 13.94 4.53 2.49
N THR A 45 13.09 3.50 2.46
CA THR A 45 12.15 3.22 3.56
C THR A 45 12.87 2.91 4.87
N MET A 46 13.97 2.14 4.81
CA MET A 46 14.79 1.81 5.97
C MET A 46 15.47 3.06 6.55
N LEU A 47 16.00 3.95 5.71
CA LEU A 47 16.56 5.23 6.16
C LEU A 47 15.49 6.10 6.84
N THR A 48 14.29 6.21 6.27
CA THR A 48 13.17 6.92 6.89
C THR A 48 12.77 6.29 8.23
N ALA A 49 12.75 4.96 8.33
CA ALA A 49 12.45 4.26 9.58
C ALA A 49 13.49 4.53 10.67
N ILE A 50 14.78 4.62 10.31
CA ILE A 50 15.85 5.00 11.24
C ILE A 50 15.64 6.44 11.73
N SER A 51 15.32 7.39 10.83
CA SER A 51 15.01 8.78 11.21
C SER A 51 13.79 8.86 12.14
N MET A 52 12.71 8.13 11.84
CA MET A 52 11.53 8.07 12.69
C MET A 52 11.82 7.41 14.05
N SER A 53 12.71 6.43 14.09
CA SER A 53 13.14 5.80 15.35
C SER A 53 13.89 6.80 16.24
N ALA A 54 14.74 7.64 15.65
CA ALA A 54 15.40 8.73 16.38
C ALA A 54 14.39 9.76 16.90
N ILE A 55 13.37 10.13 16.10
CA ILE A 55 12.30 11.05 16.55
C ILE A 55 11.53 10.43 17.72
N ALA A 56 11.18 9.13 17.64
CA ALA A 56 10.44 8.42 18.67
C ALA A 56 11.20 8.26 19.99
N THR A 57 12.53 8.32 19.98
CA THR A 57 13.38 8.27 21.18
C THR A 57 13.76 9.65 21.71
N ASN A 58 13.45 10.74 20.98
CA ASN A 58 13.70 12.11 21.42
C ASN A 58 12.55 12.64 22.29
N GLY A 59 12.64 12.36 23.60
CA GLY A 59 11.76 12.91 24.63
C GLY A 59 10.75 11.93 25.21
N VAL A 60 9.88 12.43 26.10
CA VAL A 60 8.76 11.64 26.65
C VAL A 60 7.66 11.58 25.60
N VAL A 61 7.35 10.38 25.10
CA VAL A 61 6.27 10.14 24.13
C VAL A 61 4.94 10.18 24.89
N PRO A 62 4.16 11.29 24.85
CA PRO A 62 2.85 11.32 25.47
C PRO A 62 1.88 10.59 24.52
N ALA A 63 0.76 10.09 25.03
CA ALA A 63 -0.23 9.42 24.20
C ALA A 63 -0.68 10.33 23.04
N GLY A 64 -0.40 9.90 21.81
CA GLY A 64 -0.70 10.62 20.58
C GLY A 64 -0.02 9.92 19.42
N GLY A 65 -0.69 9.81 18.26
CA GLY A 65 -0.17 9.08 17.10
C GLY A 65 1.09 9.72 16.49
N SER A 66 1.44 9.29 15.28
CA SER A 66 2.66 9.73 14.57
C SER A 66 2.76 11.25 14.40
N TYR A 67 1.67 11.95 14.09
CA TYR A 67 1.66 13.41 13.95
C TYR A 67 2.03 14.14 15.26
N PHE A 68 1.48 13.67 16.38
CA PHE A 68 1.70 14.27 17.68
C PHE A 68 3.17 14.11 18.11
N MET A 69 3.74 12.93 17.88
CA MET A 69 5.15 12.64 18.11
C MET A 69 6.07 13.56 17.29
N ILE A 70 5.80 13.72 15.99
CA ILE A 70 6.60 14.57 15.08
C ILE A 70 6.51 16.05 15.46
N SER A 71 5.31 16.58 15.71
CA SER A 71 5.10 18.00 16.03
C SER A 71 5.79 18.46 17.30
N ARG A 72 6.00 17.55 18.27
CA ARG A 72 6.66 17.83 19.55
C ARG A 72 8.19 17.78 19.44
N SER A 73 8.73 16.85 18.65
CA SER A 73 10.18 16.71 18.48
C SER A 73 10.77 17.70 17.47
N LEU A 74 10.00 18.15 16.45
CA LEU A 74 10.48 19.01 15.36
C LEU A 74 9.85 20.41 15.32
N GLY A 75 8.86 20.70 16.18
CA GLY A 75 8.16 21.97 16.23
C GLY A 75 6.90 22.04 15.34
N PRO A 76 6.05 23.07 15.54
CA PRO A 76 4.72 23.16 14.90
C PRO A 76 4.78 23.38 13.38
N GLU A 77 5.81 24.08 12.89
CA GLU A 77 5.99 24.39 11.46
C GLU A 77 6.33 23.14 10.62
N PHE A 78 7.29 22.33 11.08
CA PHE A 78 7.63 21.06 10.43
C PHE A 78 6.54 20.00 10.64
N GLY A 79 5.93 19.94 11.83
CA GLY A 79 4.82 19.04 12.12
C GLY A 79 3.63 19.25 11.19
N GLY A 80 3.22 20.52 11.00
CA GLY A 80 2.11 20.87 10.11
C GLY A 80 2.38 20.53 8.64
N ALA A 81 3.57 20.88 8.12
CA ALA A 81 3.94 20.59 6.73
C ALA A 81 3.99 19.09 6.44
N VAL A 82 4.67 18.31 7.29
CA VAL A 82 4.74 16.84 7.15
C VAL A 82 3.37 16.19 7.32
N GLY A 83 2.54 16.69 8.25
CA GLY A 83 1.18 16.22 8.46
C GLY A 83 0.28 16.41 7.24
N MET A 84 0.34 17.57 6.58
CA MET A 84 -0.44 17.83 5.36
C MET A 84 -0.02 16.95 4.19
N LEU A 85 1.29 16.73 4.02
CA LEU A 85 1.82 15.80 3.00
C LEU A 85 1.42 14.35 3.28
N PHE A 86 1.46 13.91 4.55
CA PHE A 86 1.04 12.56 4.92
C PHE A 86 -0.46 12.35 4.75
N TYR A 87 -1.29 13.35 5.06
CA TYR A 87 -2.74 13.30 4.86
C TYR A 87 -3.12 13.18 3.39
N THR A 88 -2.52 14.02 2.53
CA THR A 88 -2.76 13.96 1.08
C THR A 88 -2.24 12.65 0.48
N GLY A 89 -1.06 12.19 0.89
CA GLY A 89 -0.49 10.91 0.44
C GLY A 89 -1.38 9.71 0.80
N THR A 90 -1.88 9.65 2.04
CA THR A 90 -2.79 8.57 2.48
C THR A 90 -4.14 8.62 1.77
N THR A 91 -4.67 9.81 1.48
CA THR A 91 -5.89 9.98 0.69
C THR A 91 -5.74 9.43 -0.73
N LEU A 92 -4.62 9.75 -1.39
CA LEU A 92 -4.31 9.24 -2.74
C LEU A 92 -4.07 7.71 -2.72
N ALA A 93 -3.42 7.19 -1.68
CA ALA A 93 -3.22 5.75 -1.50
C ALA A 93 -4.57 5.02 -1.34
N ALA A 94 -5.52 5.59 -0.58
CA ALA A 94 -6.85 5.02 -0.43
C ALA A 94 -7.58 4.94 -1.78
N ALA A 95 -7.54 6.01 -2.59
CA ALA A 95 -8.10 6.00 -3.95
C ALA A 95 -7.44 4.91 -4.83
N MET A 96 -6.12 4.77 -4.77
CA MET A 96 -5.39 3.74 -5.50
C MET A 96 -5.83 2.32 -5.11
N TYR A 97 -6.01 2.04 -3.81
CA TYR A 97 -6.46 0.74 -3.34
C TYR A 97 -7.89 0.41 -3.82
N ILE A 98 -8.79 1.40 -3.84
CA ILE A 98 -10.15 1.22 -4.37
C ILE A 98 -10.11 0.92 -5.88
N VAL A 99 -9.34 1.67 -6.66
CA VAL A 99 -9.20 1.43 -8.10
C VAL A 99 -8.63 0.04 -8.37
N GLY A 100 -7.60 -0.38 -7.64
CA GLY A 100 -7.05 -1.72 -7.79
C GLY A 100 -8.03 -2.84 -7.39
N ALA A 101 -8.92 -2.60 -6.41
CA ALA A 101 -9.99 -3.54 -6.10
C ALA A 101 -11.01 -3.65 -7.24
N VAL A 102 -11.40 -2.52 -7.84
CA VAL A 102 -12.30 -2.47 -9.00
C VAL A 102 -11.69 -3.20 -10.21
N GLU A 103 -10.39 -3.03 -10.46
CA GLU A 103 -9.66 -3.70 -11.54
C GLU A 103 -9.67 -5.24 -11.40
N ILE A 104 -9.65 -5.78 -10.18
CA ILE A 104 -9.72 -7.23 -9.94
C ILE A 104 -11.17 -7.74 -10.08
N VAL A 105 -12.16 -6.98 -9.61
CA VAL A 105 -13.56 -7.42 -9.54
C VAL A 105 -14.25 -7.40 -10.90
N LEU A 106 -14.06 -6.34 -11.70
CA LEU A 106 -14.70 -6.16 -13.02
C LEU A 106 -14.51 -7.34 -13.98
N PRO A 107 -13.27 -7.79 -14.29
CA PRO A 107 -13.07 -8.90 -15.20
C PRO A 107 -13.72 -10.17 -14.66
N LYS A 108 -13.58 -10.44 -13.35
CA LYS A 108 -14.14 -11.63 -12.72
C LYS A 108 -15.67 -11.69 -12.79
N PHE A 109 -16.34 -10.54 -12.69
CA PHE A 109 -17.78 -10.43 -12.86
C PHE A 109 -18.21 -10.70 -14.32
N ASN A 110 -17.54 -10.09 -15.31
CA ASN A 110 -17.84 -10.35 -16.73
C ASN A 110 -17.60 -11.81 -17.13
N TYR A 111 -16.56 -12.46 -16.59
CA TYR A 111 -16.34 -13.89 -16.84
C TYR A 111 -17.44 -14.78 -16.22
N MET A 112 -18.08 -14.35 -15.13
CA MET A 112 -19.18 -15.08 -14.49
C MET A 112 -20.47 -14.99 -15.33
N GLU A 113 -20.83 -13.80 -15.81
CA GLU A 113 -21.99 -13.64 -16.70
C GLU A 113 -21.80 -14.44 -18.00
N LEU A 114 -20.62 -14.36 -18.64
CA LEU A 114 -20.33 -15.13 -19.84
C LEU A 114 -20.43 -16.64 -19.61
N LYS A 115 -19.98 -17.14 -18.45
CA LYS A 115 -20.09 -18.56 -18.10
C LYS A 115 -21.54 -18.99 -17.87
N MET A 116 -22.39 -18.15 -17.30
CA MET A 116 -23.83 -18.46 -17.16
C MET A 116 -24.49 -18.56 -18.54
N PHE A 117 -24.25 -17.61 -19.46
CA PHE A 117 -24.81 -17.67 -20.82
C PHE A 117 -24.31 -18.88 -21.63
N LEU A 118 -23.03 -19.25 -21.47
CA LEU A 118 -22.49 -20.44 -22.12
C LEU A 118 -23.10 -21.73 -21.54
N ASN A 119 -23.39 -21.76 -20.24
CA ASN A 119 -24.03 -22.92 -19.61
C ASN A 119 -25.49 -23.10 -20.09
N ASP A 120 -26.29 -22.02 -20.13
CA ASP A 120 -27.65 -22.06 -20.70
C ASP A 120 -27.66 -22.45 -22.20
N SER A 121 -26.67 -22.00 -22.97
CA SER A 121 -26.56 -22.37 -24.40
C SER A 121 -26.18 -23.84 -24.63
N GLN A 122 -25.41 -24.45 -23.72
CA GLN A 122 -25.10 -25.89 -23.77
C GLN A 122 -26.30 -26.75 -23.37
N ASP A 123 -27.14 -26.28 -22.44
CA ASP A 123 -28.37 -26.97 -22.05
C ASP A 123 -29.45 -26.97 -23.15
N ILE A 124 -29.48 -25.95 -24.03
CA ILE A 124 -30.39 -25.90 -25.18
C ILE A 124 -29.97 -26.84 -26.31
N PHE A 125 -28.67 -27.09 -26.51
CA PHE A 125 -28.17 -27.96 -27.60
C PHE A 125 -28.21 -29.47 -27.23
N GLN A 126 -28.49 -29.80 -25.98
CA GLN A 126 -28.64 -31.18 -25.47
C GLN A 126 -30.11 -31.63 -25.34
N ARG A 127 -31.08 -30.82 -25.77
CA ARG A 127 -32.51 -31.14 -25.87
C ARG A 127 -32.97 -31.18 -27.32
#